data_AF-A0A920DIN7-F1
#
_entry.id   AF-A0A920DIN7-F1
#
_cell.length_a   1.000
_cell.length_b   1.000
_cell.length_c   1.000
_cell.angle_alpha   90.00
_cell.angle_beta   90.00
_cell.angle_gamma   90.00
#
_symmetry.space_group_name_H-M   'P 1'
#
loop_
_entity.id
_entity.type
_entity.pdbx_description
1 polymer ?
#
loop_
_entity_poly.entity_id
_entity_poly.type
_entity_poly.pdbx_seq_one_letter_code
_entity_poly.pdbx_strand_id
1 'polypeptide(L)' 'MNISILVNNAGITNDNLFLRMSDEDWEEVINTNLNGVFRVTRLVIKIWLSKDGAG' A
#
# COMPACT_ATOMS: atom_id res chain seq x y z
N MET A 1 0.39 2.21 -20.94
CA MET A 1 1.10 1.62 -19.79
C MET A 1 0.64 0.17 -19.65
N ASN A 2 1.56 -0.80 -19.56
CA ASN A 2 1.24 -2.22 -19.43
C ASN A 2 1.87 -2.75 -18.14
N ILE A 3 1.04 -3.16 -17.18
CA ILE A 3 1.45 -3.79 -15.93
C ILE A 3 0.85 -5.19 -15.94
N SER A 4 1.67 -6.23 -15.82
CA SER A 4 1.19 -7.62 -15.74
C SER A 4 1.26 -8.19 -14.33
N ILE A 5 2.19 -7.70 -13.52
CA ILE A 5 2.42 -8.15 -12.14
C ILE A 5 2.68 -6.90 -11.29
N LEU A 6 2.08 -6.87 -10.10
CA LEU A 6 2.35 -5.89 -9.05
C LEU A 6 2.85 -6.63 -7.81
N VAL A 7 3.96 -6.16 -7.24
CA VAL A 7 4.46 -6.63 -5.94
C VAL A 7 4.49 -5.44 -4.98
N ASN A 8 3.60 -5.42 -3.99
CA ASN A 8 3.63 -4.43 -2.92
C ASN A 8 4.67 -4.88 -1.88
N ASN A 9 5.90 -4.36 -1.98
CA ASN A 9 7.02 -4.76 -1.11
C ASN A 9 7.47 -3.64 -0.13
N ALA A 10 6.82 -2.48 -0.16
CA ALA A 10 7.15 -1.42 0.78
C ALA A 10 6.64 -1.78 2.18
N GLY A 11 7.50 -1.65 3.18
CA GLY A 11 7.17 -1.88 4.57
C GLY A 11 8.23 -1.28 5.50
N ILE A 12 7.78 -0.72 6.62
CA ILE A 12 8.64 -0.23 7.70
C ILE A 12 8.18 -0.78 9.05
N THR A 13 9.04 -0.64 10.06
CA THR A 13 8.71 -0.83 11.47
C THR A 13 9.17 0.40 12.26
N ASN A 14 8.40 0.77 13.28
CA ASN A 14 8.81 1.71 14.32
C ASN A 14 8.76 0.94 15.64
N ASP A 15 9.88 0.28 15.96
CA ASP A 15 9.95 -0.69 17.05
C ASP A 15 10.13 0.02 18.39
N ASN A 16 9.04 0.14 19.13
CA ASN A 16 9.01 0.69 20.48
C ASN A 16 8.09 -0.16 21.36
N LEU A 17 8.18 0.01 22.69
CA LEU A 17 7.11 -0.50 23.56
C LEU A 17 5.80 0.16 23.12
N PHE A 18 4.74 -0.64 22.97
CA PHE A 18 3.44 -0.13 22.48
C PHE A 18 2.94 1.10 23.26
N LEU A 19 3.16 1.11 24.59
CA LEU A 19 2.81 2.24 25.48
C LEU A 19 3.59 3.54 25.21
N ARG A 20 4.67 3.49 24.41
CA ARG A 20 5.55 4.61 24.08
C ARG A 20 5.51 4.98 22.60
N MET A 21 4.68 4.29 21.82
CA MET A 21 4.50 4.61 20.41
C MET A 21 3.77 5.94 20.32
N SER A 22 4.35 6.90 19.60
CA SER A 22 3.65 8.14 19.27
C SER A 22 2.58 7.87 18.21
N ASP A 23 1.61 8.77 18.11
CA ASP A 23 0.61 8.72 17.04
C ASP A 23 1.29 8.85 15.67
N GLU A 24 2.36 9.66 15.58
CA GLU A 24 3.16 9.80 14.36
C GLU A 24 3.85 8.49 13.95
N ASP A 25 4.50 7.79 14.90
CA ASP A 25 5.19 6.52 14.63
C ASP A 25 4.20 5.46 14.13
N TRP A 26 3.00 5.43 14.72
CA TRP A 26 1.91 4.55 14.31
C TRP A 26 1.43 4.88 12.90
N GLU A 27 1.19 6.16 12.64
CA GLU A 27 0.69 6.65 11.37
C GLU A 27 1.68 6.41 10.22
N GLU A 28 2.99 6.48 10.47
CA GLU A 28 4.02 6.12 9.48
C GLU A 28 3.93 4.64 9.06
N VAL A 29 3.83 3.73 10.04
CA VAL A 29 3.72 2.28 9.79
C VAL A 29 2.44 1.97 9.03
N ILE A 30 1.31 2.53 9.46
CA ILE A 30 0.02 2.33 8.78
C ILE A 30 0.03 2.91 7.37
N ASN A 31 0.60 4.11 7.18
CA ASN A 31 0.64 4.72 5.87
C ASN A 31 1.47 3.93 4.87
N THR A 32 2.62 3.41 5.29
CA THR A 32 3.48 2.62 4.39
C THR A 32 2.93 1.21 4.17
N ASN A 33 2.62 0.49 5.24
CA ASN A 33 2.38 -0.95 5.18
C ASN A 33 0.94 -1.28 4.76
N LEU A 34 -0.02 -0.39 5.00
CA LEU A 34 -1.45 -0.61 4.69
C LEU A 34 -1.99 0.37 3.64
N ASN A 35 -1.92 1.68 3.90
CA ASN A 35 -2.47 2.67 2.97
C ASN A 35 -1.71 2.65 1.64
N GLY A 36 -0.39 2.43 1.66
CA GLY A 36 0.45 2.27 0.47
C GLY A 36 -0.05 1.14 -0.43
N VAL A 37 -0.26 -0.06 0.15
CA VAL A 37 -0.78 -1.24 -0.56
C VAL A 37 -2.13 -0.93 -1.22
N PHE A 38 -3.06 -0.31 -0.47
CA PHE A 38 -4.38 0.05 -0.99
C PHE A 38 -4.28 1.03 -2.16
N ARG A 39 -3.50 2.11 -2.02
CA ARG A 39 -3.39 3.18 -3.03
C ARG A 39 -2.82 2.65 -4.34
N VAL A 40 -1.74 1.88 -4.27
CA VAL A 40 -1.07 1.31 -5.46
C VAL A 40 -1.96 0.27 -6.12
N THR A 41 -2.53 -0.65 -5.35
CA THR A 41 -3.40 -1.72 -5.87
C THR A 41 -4.65 -1.16 -6.54
N ARG A 42 -5.28 -0.13 -5.96
CA ARG A 42 -6.46 0.54 -6.55
C ARG A 42 -6.15 1.18 -7.90
N LEU A 43 -4.95 1.73 -8.09
CA LEU A 43 -4.53 2.29 -9.38
C LEU A 43 -4.32 1.19 -10.41
N VAL A 44 -3.62 0.11 -10.04
CA VAL A 44 -3.28 -0.98 -10.95
C VAL A 44 -4.52 -1.76 -11.39
N ILE A 45 -5.48 -2.01 -10.49
CA ILE A 45 -6.75 -2.67 -10.83
C ILE A 45 -7.49 -1.92 -11.94
N LYS A 46 -7.53 -0.58 -11.90
CA LYS A 46 -8.16 0.22 -12.96
C LYS A 46 -7.51 0.01 -14.33
N ILE A 47 -6.19 -0.17 -14.36
CA ILE A 47 -5.42 -0.44 -15.59
C ILE A 47 -5.69 -1.85 -16.11
N TRP A 48 -5.85 -2.83 -15.22
CA TRP A 48 -6.17 -4.21 -15.60
C TRP A 48 -7.60 -4.33 -16.13
N LEU A 49 -8.59 -3.75 -15.45
CA LEU A 49 -9.98 -3.79 -15.89
C LEU A 49 -10.19 -3.11 -17.25
N SER A 50 -9.51 -1.99 -17.50
CA SER A 50 -9.57 -1.30 -18.81
C SER A 50 -8.87 -2.08 -19.93
N LYS A 51 -7.98 -3.03 -19.60
CA LYS A 51 -7.30 -3.89 -20.57
C LYS A 51 -8.10 -5.12 -20.96
N ASP A 52 -8.89 -5.69 -20.05
CA ASP A 52 -9.68 -6.91 -20.30
C ASP A 52 -11.04 -6.64 -20.97
N GLY A 53 -11.38 -5.38 -21.28
CA GLY A 53 -12.64 -5.04 -21.95
C GLY A 53 -13.89 -5.24 -21.09
N ALA A 54 -13.72 -5.47 -19.78
CA ALA A 54 -14.80 -5.60 -18.80
C ALA A 54 -15.26 -4.24 -18.25
N GLY A 55 -15.39 -3.25 -19.15
CA GLY A 55 -15.98 -1.94 -18.88
C GLY A 55 -17.45 -1.89 -19.29
#